data_AF-A0A2E8HN66-F1
#
_entry.id   AF-A0A2E8HN66-F1
#
_cell.length_a   1.000
_cell.length_b   1.000
_cell.length_c   1.000
_cell.angle_alpha   90.00
_cell.angle_beta   90.00
_cell.angle_gamma   90.00
#
_symmetry.space_group_name_H-M   'P 1'
#
loop_
_entity.id
_entity.type
_entity.pdbx_description
1 polymer ?
#
loop_
_entity_poly.entity_id
_entity_poly.type
_entity_poly.pdbx_seq_one_letter_code
_entity_poly.pdbx_strand_id
1 'polypeptide(L)'
;MPRPGILIREDMRNPEFDSDARRRGIDRLSQLGELSYYAGELTGELGGGVLGVIASGALIHPEFYEAAADLRIVARYGVGFEKVNLQLATEHGAFDS
;
A
#
# COMPACT_ATOMS: atom_id res chain seq x y z
N MET A 1 -5.39 -21.29 -0.35
CA MET A 1 -4.47 -20.20 -0.79
C MET A 1 -4.09 -19.39 0.44
N PRO A 2 -2.83 -18.98 0.60
CA PRO A 2 -2.46 -18.04 1.66
C PRO A 2 -3.27 -16.75 1.51
N ARG A 3 -3.54 -16.06 2.62
CA ARG A 3 -4.24 -14.78 2.57
C ARG A 3 -3.33 -13.73 1.91
N PRO A 4 -3.85 -12.88 1.02
CA PRO A 4 -3.03 -11.87 0.35
C PRO A 4 -2.52 -10.83 1.34
N GLY A 5 -1.30 -10.32 1.12
CA GLY A 5 -0.73 -9.23 1.91
C GLY A 5 -1.33 -7.87 1.54
N ILE A 6 -1.61 -7.04 2.54
CA ILE A 6 -1.99 -5.64 2.40
C ILE A 6 -1.02 -4.79 3.21
N LEU A 7 -0.24 -3.95 2.52
CA LEU A 7 0.68 -3.02 3.17
C LEU A 7 -0.02 -1.71 3.51
N ILE A 8 0.16 -1.24 4.74
CA ILE A 8 -0.40 0.01 5.23
C ILE A 8 0.73 0.89 5.74
N ARG A 9 0.76 2.14 5.34
CA ARG A 9 1.76 3.08 5.86
C ARG A 9 1.63 3.23 7.38
N GLU A 10 2.76 3.30 8.08
CA GLU A 10 2.77 3.33 9.54
C GLU A 10 2.10 4.54 10.19
N ASP A 11 2.03 5.68 9.49
CA ASP A 11 1.39 6.92 9.96
C ASP A 11 -0.13 6.75 10.16
N MET A 12 -0.74 5.71 9.59
CA MET A 12 -2.13 5.32 9.88
C MET A 12 -2.32 4.93 11.35
N ARG A 13 -1.24 4.57 12.06
CA ARG A 13 -1.27 4.29 13.50
C ARG A 13 -1.04 5.54 14.35
N ASN A 14 -0.84 6.71 13.76
CA ASN A 14 -0.65 7.94 14.53
C ASN A 14 -1.92 8.23 15.38
N PRO A 15 -1.80 8.25 16.73
CA PRO A 15 -2.94 8.49 17.62
C PRO A 15 -3.60 9.85 17.41
N GLU A 16 -2.87 10.86 16.94
CA GLU A 16 -3.39 12.21 16.67
C GLU A 16 -4.48 12.21 15.62
N PHE A 17 -4.45 11.24 14.70
CA PHE A 17 -5.42 11.10 13.62
C PHE A 17 -6.33 9.87 13.79
N ASP A 18 -6.36 9.29 14.98
CA ASP A 18 -7.25 8.17 15.28
C ASP A 18 -8.71 8.61 15.26
N SER A 19 -9.55 7.82 14.58
CA SER A 19 -10.97 8.09 14.44
C SER A 19 -11.72 6.77 14.24
N ASP A 20 -13.00 6.76 14.61
CA ASP A 20 -13.85 5.59 14.42
C ASP A 20 -13.90 5.12 12.95
N ALA A 21 -13.89 6.07 12.01
CA ALA A 21 -13.89 5.76 10.59
C ALA A 21 -12.61 5.01 10.18
N ARG A 22 -11.45 5.45 10.68
CA ARG A 22 -10.16 4.80 10.42
C ARG A 22 -10.11 3.40 11.03
N ARG A 23 -10.50 3.24 12.29
CA ARG A 23 -10.54 1.95 12.99
C ARG A 23 -11.40 0.94 12.22
N ARG A 24 -12.63 1.32 11.88
CA ARG A 24 -13.54 0.47 11.07
C ARG A 24 -12.96 0.14 9.70
N GLY A 25 -12.27 1.09 9.05
CA GLY A 25 -11.60 0.87 7.76
C GLY A 25 -10.50 -0.19 7.85
N ILE A 26 -9.61 -0.06 8.84
CA ILE A 26 -8.53 -1.03 9.10
C ILE A 26 -9.11 -2.41 9.46
N ASP A 27 -10.12 -2.45 10.32
CA ASP A 27 -10.81 -3.70 10.68
C ASP A 27 -11.40 -4.39 9.44
N ARG A 28 -12.01 -3.62 8.53
CA ARG A 28 -12.53 -4.16 7.26
C ARG A 28 -11.43 -4.69 6.35
N LEU A 29 -10.29 -3.99 6.24
CA LEU A 29 -9.13 -4.46 5.47
C LEU A 29 -8.58 -5.77 6.04
N SER A 30 -8.55 -5.92 7.36
CA SER A 30 -8.10 -7.14 8.04
C SER A 30 -8.99 -8.36 7.75
N GLN A 31 -10.20 -8.16 7.23
CA GLN A 31 -11.07 -9.25 6.77
C GLN A 31 -10.71 -9.73 5.34
N LEU A 32 -9.99 -8.91 4.57
CA LEU A 32 -9.67 -9.15 3.16
C LEU A 32 -8.26 -9.74 2.97
N GLY A 33 -7.32 -9.38 3.84
CA GLY A 33 -5.91 -9.79 3.71
C GLY A 33 -5.17 -9.82 5.05
N GLU A 34 -3.89 -10.16 5.00
CA GLU A 34 -2.97 -10.02 6.12
C GLU A 34 -2.40 -8.60 6.12
N LEU A 35 -2.58 -7.87 7.22
CA LEU A 35 -2.14 -6.48 7.31
C LEU A 35 -0.72 -6.40 7.84
N SER A 36 0.15 -5.72 7.10
CA SER A 36 1.50 -5.39 7.52
C SER A 36 1.72 -3.90 7.38
N TYR A 37 2.52 -3.33 8.27
CA TYR A 37 2.82 -1.90 8.23
C TYR A 37 4.23 -1.64 7.77
N TYR A 38 4.41 -0.60 6.97
CA TYR A 38 5.72 -0.22 6.45
C TYR A 38 6.07 1.24 6.79
N ALA A 39 7.37 1.46 6.95
CA ALA A 39 8.02 2.76 7.14
C ALA A 39 8.86 3.10 5.90
N GLY A 40 9.21 4.37 5.68
CA GLY A 40 10.12 4.76 4.60
C GLY A 40 9.54 4.67 3.18
N GLU A 41 10.23 4.00 2.25
CA GLU A 41 9.84 3.86 0.84
C GLU A 41 9.52 2.39 0.52
N LEU A 42 8.80 2.15 -0.57
CA LEU A 42 8.46 0.78 -1.00
C LEU A 42 9.51 0.27 -1.99
N THR A 43 10.33 -0.68 -1.53
CA THR A 43 11.40 -1.35 -2.29
C THR A 43 11.08 -2.84 -2.47
N GLY A 44 11.85 -3.55 -3.29
CA GLY A 44 11.59 -4.95 -3.65
C GLY A 44 11.47 -5.92 -2.47
N GLU A 45 12.14 -5.64 -1.34
CA GLU A 45 12.07 -6.45 -0.12
C GLU A 45 10.66 -6.55 0.46
N LEU A 46 9.80 -5.55 0.18
CA LEU A 46 8.44 -5.48 0.68
C LEU A 46 7.40 -6.06 -0.30
N GLY A 47 7.78 -6.43 -1.52
CA GLY A 47 6.82 -6.76 -2.59
C GLY A 47 6.20 -8.16 -2.51
N GLY A 48 6.90 -9.12 -1.89
CA GLY A 48 6.49 -10.54 -1.93
C GLY A 48 5.09 -10.81 -1.35
N GLY A 49 4.19 -11.36 -2.16
CA GLY A 49 2.83 -11.76 -1.73
C GLY A 49 1.89 -10.58 -1.44
N VAL A 50 2.26 -9.36 -1.82
CA VAL A 50 1.44 -8.16 -1.65
C VAL A 50 0.43 -8.03 -2.78
N LEU A 51 -0.85 -7.96 -2.41
CA LEU A 51 -1.97 -7.70 -3.33
C LEU A 51 -2.33 -6.21 -3.38
N GLY A 52 -2.19 -5.51 -2.25
CA GLY A 52 -2.63 -4.13 -2.12
C GLY A 52 -1.78 -3.28 -1.19
N VAL A 53 -1.74 -1.97 -1.46
CA VAL A 53 -0.99 -0.98 -0.68
C VAL A 53 -1.87 0.22 -0.36
N ILE A 54 -1.82 0.68 0.89
CA ILE A 54 -2.39 1.95 1.36
C ILE A 54 -1.23 2.89 1.69
N ALA A 55 -0.96 3.86 0.81
CA ALA A 55 0.25 4.68 0.83
C ALA A 55 0.00 6.17 1.05
N SER A 56 0.98 6.87 1.61
CA SER A 56 1.00 8.34 1.72
C SER A 56 2.43 8.84 1.60
N GLY A 57 2.69 9.75 0.65
CA GLY A 57 3.99 10.42 0.44
C GLY A 57 5.20 9.54 0.12
N ALA A 58 5.05 8.22 0.18
CA ALA A 58 6.10 7.24 -0.05
C ALA A 58 6.39 7.10 -1.55
N LEU A 59 7.69 7.09 -1.89
CA LEU A 59 8.14 6.67 -3.22
C LEU A 59 7.97 5.16 -3.34
N ILE A 60 7.50 4.70 -4.50
CA ILE A 60 7.41 3.29 -4.85
C ILE A 60 8.42 3.05 -5.94
N HIS A 61 9.43 2.26 -5.63
CA HIS A 61 10.53 2.00 -6.54
C HIS A 61 10.16 0.91 -7.56
N PRO A 62 10.77 0.90 -8.76
CA PRO A 62 10.53 -0.14 -9.77
C PRO A 62 10.68 -1.56 -9.23
N GLU A 63 11.69 -1.82 -8.41
CA GLU A 63 11.92 -3.14 -7.83
C GLU A 63 10.76 -3.62 -6.94
N PHE A 64 9.96 -2.71 -6.37
CA PHE A 64 8.75 -3.09 -5.64
C PHE A 64 7.69 -3.65 -6.59
N TYR A 65 7.46 -3.00 -7.72
CA TYR A 65 6.51 -3.48 -8.73
C TYR A 65 6.96 -4.80 -9.36
N GLU A 66 8.27 -4.99 -9.54
CA GLU A 66 8.84 -6.25 -10.02
C GLU A 66 8.66 -7.39 -9.01
N ALA A 67 8.89 -7.12 -7.72
CA ALA A 67 8.75 -8.12 -6.66
C ALA A 67 7.29 -8.41 -6.28
N ALA A 68 6.40 -7.42 -6.43
CA ALA A 68 4.99 -7.52 -6.10
C ALA A 68 4.16 -8.03 -7.29
N ALA A 69 4.46 -9.24 -7.76
CA ALA A 69 3.83 -9.85 -8.93
C ALA A 69 2.29 -9.99 -8.83
N ASP A 70 1.76 -10.03 -7.61
CA ASP A 70 0.32 -10.12 -7.34
C ASP A 70 -0.35 -8.76 -7.12
N LEU A 71 0.40 -7.64 -7.13
CA LEU A 71 -0.12 -6.32 -6.82
C LEU A 71 -1.24 -5.92 -7.80
N ARG A 72 -2.38 -5.50 -7.27
CA ARG A 72 -3.52 -5.02 -8.07
C ARG A 72 -3.89 -3.57 -7.80
N ILE A 73 -3.64 -3.10 -6.58
CA ILE A 73 -4.11 -1.78 -6.15
C ILE A 73 -3.11 -1.09 -5.21
N VAL A 74 -2.86 0.18 -5.50
CA VAL A 74 -2.20 1.14 -4.62
C VAL A 74 -3.17 2.29 -4.44
N ALA A 75 -3.66 2.47 -3.21
CA ALA A 75 -4.52 3.58 -2.85
C ALA A 75 -3.73 4.59 -2.02
N ARG A 76 -3.62 5.82 -2.52
CA ARG A 76 -2.91 6.90 -1.86
C ARG A 76 -3.86 7.82 -1.11
N TYR A 77 -3.37 8.37 0.00
CA TYR A 77 -4.04 9.43 0.75
C TYR A 77 -3.06 10.55 1.10
N GLY A 78 -3.62 11.72 1.40
CA GLY A 78 -2.85 12.95 1.60
C GLY A 78 -2.73 13.79 0.33
N VAL A 79 -2.29 15.03 0.49
CA VAL A 79 -2.08 15.97 -0.62
C VAL A 79 -0.64 15.84 -1.11
N GLY A 80 -0.44 15.30 -2.31
CA GLY A 80 0.91 15.08 -2.86
C GLY A 80 0.95 14.08 -4.01
N PHE A 81 0.39 14.48 -5.17
CA PHE A 81 0.42 13.68 -6.40
C PHE A 81 1.79 13.69 -7.11
N GLU A 82 2.79 14.40 -6.58
CA GLU A 82 4.08 14.61 -7.25
C GLU A 82 4.99 13.37 -7.28
N LYS A 83 4.63 12.27 -6.59
CA LYS A 83 5.43 11.02 -6.54
C LYS A 83 4.73 9.81 -7.14
N VAL A 84 3.66 9.99 -7.92
CA VAL A 84 2.92 8.88 -8.54
C VAL A 84 3.56 8.53 -9.89
N ASN A 85 4.13 7.33 -10.01
CA ASN A 85 4.65 6.82 -11.28
C ASN A 85 3.56 5.97 -11.97
N LEU A 86 2.52 6.63 -12.47
CA LEU A 86 1.36 6.01 -13.09
C LEU A 86 1.71 5.09 -14.26
N GLN A 87 2.70 5.48 -15.06
CA GLN A 87 3.15 4.71 -16.21
C GLN A 87 3.72 3.37 -15.75
N LEU A 88 4.63 3.40 -14.76
CA LEU A 88 5.24 2.20 -14.19
C LEU A 88 4.19 1.28 -13.55
N ALA A 89 3.25 1.81 -12.76
CA ALA A 89 2.18 1.00 -12.18
C ALA A 89 1.35 0.29 -13.26
N THR A 90 1.02 1.00 -14.33
CA THR A 90 0.24 0.46 -15.46
C THR A 90 1.00 -0.63 -16.21
N GLU A 91 2.30 -0.45 -16.45
CA GLU A 91 3.17 -1.45 -17.09
C GLU A 91 3.20 -2.78 -16.30
N HIS A 92 3.05 -2.71 -14.98
CA HIS A 92 2.98 -3.87 -14.09
C HIS A 92 1.54 -4.32 -13.76
N GLY A 93 0.52 -3.75 -14.40
CA GLY A 93 -0.88 -4.17 -14.25
C GLY A 93 -1.52 -3.80 -12.92
N ALA A 94 -0.96 -2.80 -12.21
CA ALA A 94 -1.49 -2.26 -10.98
C ALA A 94 -2.19 -0.91 -11.21
N PHE A 95 -3.25 -0.65 -10.45
CA PHE A 95 -3.87 0.67 -10.37
C PHE A 95 -3.24 1.47 -9.23
N ASP A 96 -2.65 2.65 -9.51
CA ASP A 96 -2.08 3.57 -8.50
C ASP A 96 -2.82 4.92 -8.57
N SER A 97 -3.51 5.29 -7.49
CA SER A 97 -4.33 6.52 -7.39
C SER A 97 -4.04 7.32 -6.15
#